data_AF-A0A1Q3EFE2-F1
#
_entry.id   AF-A0A1Q3EFE2-F1
#
_cell.length_a   1.000
_cell.length_b   1.000
_cell.length_c   1.000
_cell.angle_alpha   90.00
_cell.angle_beta   90.00
_cell.angle_gamma   90.00
#
_symmetry.space_group_name_H-M   'P 1'
#
loop_
_entity.id
_entity.type
_entity.pdbx_description
1 polymer ?
#
loop_
_entity_poly.entity_id
_entity_poly.type
_entity_poly.pdbx_seq_one_letter_code
_entity_poly.pdbx_strand_id
1 'polypeptide(L)' 'MAIDDILDHDIDAMVSRTKGRAIPRGSISLERAWMFFGIQVVLGVFLAQALLDPVSCRFAAAAAPLFIIYPTCKVTSWN' A
#
# COMPACT_ATOMS: atom_id res chain seq x y z
N MET A 1 -2.64 -4.94 -0.86
CA MET A 1 -2.80 -3.52 -1.27
C MET A 1 -1.42 -3.06 -1.64
N ALA A 2 -1.21 -2.21 -2.66
CA ALA A 2 0.16 -1.91 -3.13
C ALA A 2 1.14 -1.56 -1.99
N ILE A 3 0.71 -0.75 -1.00
CA ILE A 3 1.52 -0.43 0.17
C ILE A 3 1.74 -1.62 1.14
N ASP A 4 0.72 -2.47 1.37
CA ASP A 4 0.83 -3.70 2.17
C ASP A 4 1.77 -4.71 1.51
N ASP A 5 1.67 -4.89 0.19
CA ASP A 5 2.55 -5.79 -0.56
C ASP A 5 4.00 -5.30 -0.60
N ILE A 6 4.21 -3.97 -0.56
CA ILE A 6 5.55 -3.34 -0.46
C ILE A 6 6.11 -3.48 0.96
N LEU A 7 5.33 -3.18 1.99
CA LEU A 7 5.80 -3.18 3.38
C LEU A 7 6.01 -4.60 3.93
N ASP A 8 5.18 -5.56 3.53
CA ASP A 8 5.23 -6.93 4.05
C ASP A 8 6.10 -7.86 3.21
N HIS A 9 6.75 -7.39 2.13
CA HIS A 9 7.45 -8.27 1.19
C HIS A 9 8.52 -9.17 1.85
N ASP A 10 9.20 -8.68 2.89
CA ASP A 10 10.19 -9.44 3.67
C ASP A 10 9.53 -10.58 4.46
N ILE A 11 8.42 -10.29 5.14
CA ILE A 11 7.66 -11.26 5.93
C ILE A 11 6.98 -12.27 4.99
N ASP A 12 6.46 -11.80 3.86
CA ASP A 12 5.83 -12.64 2.86
C ASP A 12 6.80 -13.62 2.23
N ALA A 13 8.08 -13.28 2.10
CA ALA A 13 9.10 -14.20 1.63
C ALA A 13 9.33 -15.37 2.60
N MET A 14 9.09 -15.18 3.89
CA MET A 14 9.28 -16.18 4.95
C MET A 14 8.10 -17.13 5.11
N VAL A 15 6.89 -16.71 4.70
CA VAL A 15 5.65 -17.49 4.89
C VAL A 15 5.33 -18.32 3.64
N SER A 16 5.23 -19.64 3.79
CA SER A 16 4.98 -20.59 2.67
C SER A 16 3.74 -20.24 1.84
N ARG A 17 2.69 -19.69 2.48
CA ARG A 17 1.45 -19.24 1.85
C ARG A 17 1.62 -17.98 0.98
N THR A 18 2.48 -17.03 1.37
CA THR A 18 2.61 -15.71 0.70
C THR A 18 3.91 -15.51 -0.07
N LYS A 19 4.85 -16.47 0.01
CA LYS A 19 6.10 -16.51 -0.76
C LYS A 19 5.89 -16.42 -2.27
N GLY A 20 4.71 -16.80 -2.76
CA GLY A 20 4.32 -16.69 -4.17
C GLY A 20 3.84 -15.30 -4.62
N ARG A 21 3.83 -14.27 -3.77
CA ARG A 21 3.41 -12.93 -4.18
C ARG A 21 4.39 -12.31 -5.19
N ALA A 22 3.92 -11.32 -5.95
CA ALA A 22 4.67 -10.75 -7.08
C ALA A 22 6.01 -10.10 -6.68
N ILE A 23 6.06 -9.44 -5.53
CA ILE A 23 7.27 -8.77 -5.02
C ILE A 23 8.25 -9.79 -4.41
N PRO A 24 7.86 -10.68 -3.46
CA PRO A 24 8.75 -11.73 -2.95
C PRO A 24 9.29 -12.69 -4.01
N ARG A 25 8.51 -12.96 -5.06
CA ARG A 25 8.92 -13.81 -6.21
C ARG A 25 9.83 -13.07 -7.21
N GLY A 26 10.03 -11.75 -7.05
CA GLY A 26 10.85 -10.94 -7.96
C GLY A 26 10.22 -10.69 -9.33
N SER A 27 8.90 -10.90 -9.49
CA SER A 27 8.18 -10.59 -10.74
C SER A 27 8.03 -9.08 -10.96
N ILE A 28 8.03 -8.30 -9.88
CA ILE A 28 7.99 -6.83 -9.88
C ILE A 28 9.13 -6.35 -8.97
N SER A 29 9.93 -5.38 -9.44
CA SER A 29 10.98 -4.77 -8.60
C SER A 29 10.37 -3.82 -7.58
N LEU A 30 11.03 -3.64 -6.43
CA LEU A 30 10.53 -2.80 -5.35
C LEU A 30 10.35 -1.34 -5.79
N GLU A 31 11.24 -0.84 -6.66
CA GLU A 31 11.17 0.52 -7.22
C GLU A 31 9.92 0.69 -8.10
N ARG A 32 9.60 -0.32 -8.91
CA ARG A 32 8.39 -0.30 -9.76
C ARG A 32 7.12 -0.34 -8.91
N ALA A 33 7.12 -1.10 -7.82
CA ALA A 33 6.00 -1.14 -6.89
C ALA A 33 5.79 0.23 -6.22
N TRP A 34 6.85 0.89 -5.75
CA TRP A 34 6.78 2.25 -5.21
C TRP A 34 6.31 3.28 -6.23
N MET A 35 6.81 3.21 -7.47
CA MET A 35 6.36 4.08 -8.55
C MET A 35 4.87 3.90 -8.85
N PHE A 36 4.40 2.64 -8.90
CA PHE A 36 2.99 2.33 -9.10
C PHE A 36 2.12 2.90 -7.96
N PHE A 37 2.53 2.71 -6.70
CA PHE A 37 1.84 3.28 -5.56
C PHE A 37 1.80 4.82 -5.61
N GLY A 38 2.92 5.47 -5.94
CA GLY A 38 2.99 6.92 -6.11
C GLY A 38 2.03 7.45 -7.17
N ILE A 39 1.92 6.77 -8.32
CA ILE A 39 0.95 7.11 -9.37
C ILE A 39 -0.48 7.00 -8.85
N GLN A 40 -0.81 5.93 -8.11
CA GLN A 40 -2.14 5.78 -7.53
C GLN A 40 -2.49 6.88 -6.53
N VAL A 41 -1.54 7.33 -5.70
CA VAL A 41 -1.75 8.44 -4.76
C VAL A 41 -2.00 9.74 -5.50
N VAL A 42 -1.17 10.07 -6.49
CA VAL A 42 -1.32 11.30 -7.28
C VAL A 42 -2.66 11.33 -8.01
N LEU A 43 -3.03 10.23 -8.67
CA LEU A 43 -4.32 10.11 -9.34
C LEU A 43 -5.49 10.16 -8.35
N GLY A 44 -5.37 9.51 -7.20
CA GLY A 44 -6.40 9.53 -6.15
C GLY A 44 -6.64 10.93 -5.61
N VAL A 45 -5.58 11.70 -5.33
CA VAL A 45 -5.68 13.10 -4.88
C VAL A 45 -6.26 13.99 -5.98
N PHE A 46 -5.80 13.83 -7.23
CA PHE A 46 -6.32 14.58 -8.36
C PHE A 46 -7.82 14.35 -8.56
N LEU A 47 -8.26 13.08 -8.55
CA LEU A 47 -9.67 12.73 -8.67
C LEU A 47 -10.50 13.22 -7.47
N ALA A 48 -9.94 13.14 -6.26
CA ALA A 48 -10.60 13.70 -5.08
C ALA A 48 -10.85 15.19 -5.25
N GLN A 49 -9.84 15.98 -5.65
CA GLN A 49 -9.99 17.41 -5.87
C GLN A 49 -10.93 17.76 -7.04
N ALA A 50 -10.95 16.93 -8.09
CA ALA A 50 -11.78 17.17 -9.26
C ALA A 50 -13.27 16.83 -9.05
N LEU A 51 -13.58 15.86 -8.17
CA LEU A 51 -14.92 15.27 -8.07
C LEU A 51 -15.60 15.47 -6.70
N LEU A 52 -14.86 15.72 -5.62
CA LEU A 52 -15.42 15.80 -4.26
C LEU A 52 -15.47 17.24 -3.75
N ASP A 53 -16.49 17.51 -2.93
CA ASP A 53 -16.56 18.75 -2.15
C ASP A 53 -15.36 18.90 -1.19
N PRO A 54 -14.96 20.14 -0.84
CA PRO A 54 -13.82 20.40 0.04
C PRO A 54 -13.89 19.72 1.41
N VAL A 55 -15.10 19.51 1.94
CA VAL A 55 -15.32 18.80 3.20
C VAL A 55 -14.94 17.33 3.05
N SER A 56 -15.46 16.66 2.02
CA SER A 56 -15.20 15.25 1.72
C SER A 56 -13.72 15.01 1.41
N CYS A 57 -13.07 15.93 0.69
CA CYS A 57 -11.62 15.89 0.47
C CYS A 57 -10.82 15.88 1.78
N ARG A 58 -11.20 16.71 2.77
CA ARG A 58 -10.52 16.73 4.07
C ARG A 58 -10.69 15.42 4.84
N PHE A 59 -11.88 14.82 4.80
CA PHE A 59 -12.11 13.51 5.41
C PHE A 59 -11.29 12.41 4.72
N ALA A 60 -11.26 12.40 3.38
CA ALA A 60 -10.44 11.46 2.62
C ALA A 60 -8.94 11.62 2.96
N ALA A 61 -8.45 12.85 3.04
CA ALA A 61 -7.07 13.16 3.44
C ALA A 61 -6.77 12.72 4.88
N ALA A 62 -7.72 12.90 5.81
CA ALA A 62 -7.57 12.45 7.19
C ALA A 62 -7.58 10.91 7.34
N ALA A 63 -8.31 10.21 6.47
CA ALA A 63 -8.36 8.74 6.46
C ALA A 63 -7.13 8.11 5.78
N ALA A 64 -6.50 8.79 4.82
CA ALA A 64 -5.39 8.25 4.03
C ALA A 64 -4.21 7.68 4.87
N PRO A 65 -3.74 8.33 5.97
CA PRO A 65 -2.69 7.79 6.81
C PRO A 65 -3.02 6.43 7.43
N LEU A 66 -4.29 6.14 7.71
CA LEU A 66 -4.70 4.86 8.32
C LEU A 66 -4.34 3.68 7.41
N PHE A 67 -4.43 3.84 6.09
CA PHE A 67 -4.09 2.80 5.12
C PHE A 67 -2.58 2.54 5.04
N ILE A 68 -1.75 3.53 5.37
CA ILE A 68 -0.29 3.41 5.38
C ILE A 68 0.18 2.80 6.70
N ILE A 69 -0.47 3.15 7.82
CA ILE A 69 -0.13 2.64 9.16
C ILE A 69 -0.65 1.20 9.36
N TYR A 70 -1.73 0.81 8.70
CA TYR A 70 -2.33 -0.50 8.89
C TYR A 70 -1.34 -1.68 8.77
N PRO A 71 -0.49 -1.78 7.72
CA PRO A 71 0.47 -2.88 7.61
C PRO A 71 1.48 -2.92 8.77
N THR A 72 1.89 -1.77 9.31
CA THR A 72 2.87 -1.70 10.40
C THR A 72 2.31 -2.17 11.74
N CYS A 73 0.98 -2.22 11.87
CA CYS A 73 0.31 -2.74 13.05
C CYS A 73 0.21 -4.27 13.07
N LYS A 74 0.67 -4.95 12.01
CA LYS A 74 0.59 -6.41 11.91
C LYS A 74 1.58 -7.04 12.88
N VAL A 75 1.06 -7.75 13.88
CA VAL A 75 1.87 -8.57 14.79
C VAL A 75 2.19 -9.88 14.09
N THR A 76 3.46 -10.09 13.78
CA THR A 76 3.97 -11.33 13.21
C THR A 76 4.16 -12.38 14.30
N SER A 77 3.11 -13.16 14.61
CA SER A 77 3.19 -14.29 15.56
C SER A 77 3.75 -15.58 14.92
N TRP A 78 4.73 -15.45 14.03
CA TRP A 78 5.32 -16.57 13.31
C TRP A 78 6.57 -17.04 14.07
N ASN A 79 6.38 -18.00 14.98
CA ASN A 79 7.43 -18.91 15.45
C ASN A 79 7.66 -20.01 14.41
#